data_AF-A0A7D6ZJQ6-F1
#
_entry.id   AF-A0A7D6ZJQ6-F1
#
_cell.length_a   1.000
_cell.length_b   1.000
_cell.length_c   1.000
_cell.angle_alpha   90.00
_cell.angle_beta   90.00
_cell.angle_gamma   90.00
#
_symmetry.space_group_name_H-M   'P 1'
#
loop_
_entity.id
_entity.type
_entity.pdbx_description
1 polymer ?
#
loop_
_entity_poly.entity_id
_entity_poly.type
_entity_poly.pdbx_seq_one_letter_code
_entity_poly.pdbx_strand_id
1 'polypeptide(L)'
;MAGHAFAAERPDREQLRNSAAAVKATVLQHLDTYLIQLERTVTEAGGTVHWAADAAAARRLVTALTRGRAAATRRAPRTKLLAAQVGITGANFLVAETGTVVAAESGGHGRLCRSVPETLICVAGVEAVVPTWRDLEIFLQLPVDAGERMPRYVSSWSGVTDRDGPREFHLILVDNVQLRAQDAGPTAREAILGRIRATLADLPPGARTVAVPREYLCHAPGIERHDREAVVSLFVDRVKNSSAQLHRVPSGALPETIASALQSHGARSVITPDGVPASWLSMWATESGNRVLADDPQLSTAEIRAVDAVLTGCAAAVADSGRVVLDDGPAQGRRAPVLIPGCHVCVVHAEQVASTLPEIIGLLDPERPHTWFGGCRRLTVIVVD
;
A
#
# COMPACT_ATOMS: atom_id res chain seq x y z
N MET A 1 -0.18 14.58 -26.69
CA MET A 1 0.33 13.21 -26.95
C MET A 1 1.31 12.83 -25.86
N ALA A 2 0.85 12.20 -24.77
CA ALA A 2 1.70 11.84 -23.63
C ALA A 2 1.32 10.43 -23.12
N GLY A 3 1.41 9.43 -24.01
CA GLY A 3 0.95 8.08 -23.68
C GLY A 3 1.64 6.95 -24.43
N HIS A 4 2.84 7.15 -24.97
CA HIS A 4 3.48 6.14 -25.84
C HIS A 4 4.90 5.70 -25.45
N ALA A 5 5.42 6.07 -24.27
CA ALA A 5 6.80 5.73 -23.92
C ALA A 5 6.98 4.60 -22.89
N PHE A 6 5.97 4.21 -22.10
CA PHE A 6 6.25 3.37 -20.91
C PHE A 6 6.24 1.87 -21.15
N ALA A 7 5.56 1.37 -22.18
CA ALA A 7 5.47 -0.08 -22.45
C ALA A 7 6.75 -0.69 -23.04
N ALA A 8 7.75 0.14 -23.41
CA ALA A 8 8.98 -0.27 -24.10
C ALA A 8 10.25 -0.33 -23.21
N GLU A 9 10.18 0.02 -21.92
CA GLU A 9 11.38 0.46 -21.16
C GLU A 9 12.06 -0.55 -20.21
N ARG A 10 11.57 -1.78 -20.02
CA ARG A 10 12.23 -2.76 -19.13
C ARG A 10 12.81 -3.95 -19.90
N PRO A 11 14.14 -4.06 -20.07
CA PRO A 11 14.76 -5.11 -20.88
C PRO A 11 14.59 -6.52 -20.28
N ASP A 12 14.37 -6.62 -18.97
CA ASP A 12 14.21 -7.84 -18.18
C ASP A 12 12.74 -8.25 -17.95
N ARG A 13 11.78 -7.67 -18.69
CA ARG A 13 10.34 -7.93 -18.49
C ARG A 13 9.97 -9.42 -18.58
N GLU A 14 10.62 -10.17 -19.46
CA GLU A 14 10.41 -11.60 -19.58
C GLU A 14 10.88 -12.36 -18.33
N GLN A 15 12.02 -11.97 -17.76
CA GLN A 15 12.55 -12.56 -16.53
C GLN A 15 11.61 -12.33 -15.34
N LEU A 16 11.03 -11.13 -15.20
CA LEU A 16 10.00 -10.86 -14.18
C LEU A 16 8.76 -11.72 -14.36
N ARG A 17 8.30 -11.92 -15.60
CA ARG A 17 7.15 -12.79 -15.88
C ARG A 17 7.43 -14.25 -15.55
N ASN A 18 8.63 -14.73 -15.87
CA ASN A 18 9.08 -16.07 -15.51
C ASN A 18 9.14 -16.24 -13.99
N SER A 19 9.63 -15.21 -13.29
CA SER A 19 9.67 -15.18 -11.82
C SER A 19 8.26 -15.19 -11.21
N ALA A 20 7.36 -14.36 -11.72
CA ALA A 20 5.96 -14.31 -11.27
C ALA A 20 5.23 -15.63 -11.52
N ALA A 21 5.47 -16.26 -12.68
CA ALA A 21 4.92 -17.57 -13.02
C ALA A 21 5.46 -18.66 -12.08
N ALA A 22 6.76 -18.64 -11.76
CA ALA A 22 7.36 -19.57 -10.80
C ALA A 22 6.78 -19.41 -9.39
N VAL A 23 6.57 -18.17 -8.91
CA VAL A 23 5.88 -17.92 -7.63
C VAL A 23 4.45 -18.47 -7.68
N LYS A 24 3.68 -18.19 -8.73
CA LYS A 24 2.30 -18.69 -8.83
C LYS A 24 2.22 -20.21 -8.93
N ALA A 25 3.15 -20.85 -9.63
CA ALA A 25 3.25 -22.30 -9.66
C ALA A 25 3.52 -22.88 -8.25
N THR A 26 4.45 -22.27 -7.50
CA THR A 26 4.74 -22.65 -6.10
C THR A 26 3.50 -22.49 -5.23
N VAL A 27 2.80 -21.35 -5.32
CA VAL A 27 1.57 -21.11 -4.55
C VAL A 27 0.52 -22.15 -4.86
N LEU A 28 0.27 -22.46 -6.14
CA LEU A 28 -0.73 -23.46 -6.51
C LEU A 28 -0.39 -24.84 -5.95
N GLN A 29 0.87 -25.24 -5.94
CA GLN A 29 1.33 -26.55 -5.45
C GLN A 29 1.27 -26.71 -3.93
N HIS A 30 1.19 -25.61 -3.18
CA HIS A 30 1.17 -25.57 -1.70
C HIS A 30 0.06 -24.68 -1.14
N LEU A 31 -1.00 -24.47 -1.92
CA LEU A 31 -2.00 -23.46 -1.59
C LEU A 31 -2.67 -23.75 -0.25
N ASP A 32 -2.91 -25.02 0.08
CA ASP A 32 -3.47 -25.43 1.37
C ASP A 32 -2.56 -25.03 2.54
N THR A 33 -1.25 -25.20 2.38
CA THR A 33 -0.24 -24.85 3.39
C THR A 33 -0.16 -23.34 3.56
N TYR A 34 -0.10 -22.58 2.46
CA TYR A 34 -0.02 -21.12 2.54
C TYR A 34 -1.30 -20.48 3.08
N LEU A 35 -2.49 -21.03 2.80
CA LEU A 35 -3.73 -20.51 3.37
C LEU A 35 -3.83 -20.76 4.88
N ILE A 36 -3.34 -21.91 5.37
CA ILE A 36 -3.24 -22.19 6.81
C ILE A 36 -2.22 -21.24 7.47
N GLN A 37 -1.07 -21.03 6.83
CA GLN A 37 -0.07 -20.09 7.29
C GLN A 37 -0.64 -18.67 7.37
N LEU A 38 -1.32 -18.22 6.31
CA LEU A 38 -1.96 -16.91 6.23
C LEU A 38 -3.03 -16.73 7.32
N GLU A 39 -3.88 -17.73 7.53
CA GLU A 39 -4.90 -17.69 8.60
C GLU A 39 -4.27 -17.48 9.97
N ARG A 40 -3.18 -18.22 10.25
CA ARG A 40 -2.42 -18.08 11.49
C ARG A 40 -1.82 -16.68 11.62
N THR A 41 -1.07 -16.21 10.61
CA THR A 41 -0.34 -14.93 10.69
C THR A 41 -1.28 -13.73 10.75
N VAL A 42 -2.42 -13.78 10.05
CA VAL A 42 -3.48 -12.75 10.19
C VAL A 42 -4.06 -12.75 11.60
N THR A 43 -4.26 -13.94 12.20
CA THR A 43 -4.79 -14.06 13.57
C THR A 43 -3.79 -13.57 14.61
N GLU A 44 -2.52 -13.91 14.45
CA GLU A 44 -1.41 -13.43 15.30
C GLU A 44 -1.29 -11.89 15.26
N ALA A 45 -1.54 -11.28 14.10
CA ALA A 45 -1.60 -9.82 13.95
C ALA A 45 -2.90 -9.16 14.50
N GLY A 46 -3.80 -9.94 15.12
CA GLY A 46 -5.06 -9.44 15.68
C GLY A 46 -6.22 -9.33 14.69
N GLY A 47 -6.10 -9.92 13.49
CA GLY A 47 -7.20 -10.08 12.54
C GLY A 47 -8.05 -11.32 12.79
N THR A 48 -9.19 -11.41 12.12
CA THR A 48 -10.04 -12.60 12.08
C THR A 48 -10.22 -13.07 10.63
N VAL A 49 -9.94 -14.34 10.36
CA VAL A 49 -10.16 -14.93 9.04
C VAL A 49 -11.50 -15.64 8.96
N HIS A 50 -12.23 -15.39 7.89
CA HIS A 50 -13.48 -16.05 7.54
C HIS A 50 -13.33 -16.75 6.20
N TRP A 51 -13.87 -17.96 6.09
CA TRP A 51 -13.80 -18.74 4.85
C TRP A 51 -15.16 -18.76 4.16
N ALA A 52 -15.16 -18.40 2.88
CA ALA A 52 -16.36 -18.34 2.05
C ALA A 52 -16.22 -19.28 0.85
N ALA A 53 -17.09 -20.29 0.84
CA ALA A 53 -17.19 -21.30 -0.21
C ALA A 53 -17.49 -20.71 -1.61
N ASP A 54 -18.12 -19.54 -1.65
CA ASP A 54 -18.44 -18.81 -2.88
C ASP A 54 -18.75 -17.32 -2.58
N ALA A 55 -19.01 -16.55 -3.63
CA ALA A 55 -19.39 -15.15 -3.51
C ALA A 55 -20.72 -14.91 -2.76
N ALA A 56 -21.64 -15.87 -2.73
CA ALA A 56 -22.89 -15.74 -1.95
C ALA A 56 -22.62 -15.89 -0.45
N ALA A 57 -21.78 -16.84 -0.05
CA ALA A 57 -21.30 -17.00 1.31
C ALA A 57 -20.52 -15.76 1.78
N ALA A 58 -19.64 -15.23 0.93
CA ALA A 58 -18.91 -13.99 1.22
C ALA A 58 -19.86 -12.81 1.47
N ARG A 59 -20.90 -12.64 0.64
CA ARG A 59 -21.93 -11.61 0.84
C ARG A 59 -22.67 -11.78 2.16
N ARG A 60 -23.05 -13.02 2.53
CA ARG A 60 -23.70 -13.29 3.83
C ARG A 60 -22.81 -12.91 5.01
N LEU A 61 -21.51 -13.23 4.94
CA LEU A 61 -20.53 -12.85 5.96
C LEU A 61 -20.41 -11.32 6.07
N VAL A 62 -20.27 -10.62 4.94
CA VAL A 62 -20.24 -9.14 4.92
C VAL A 62 -21.52 -8.55 5.52
N THR A 63 -22.70 -9.06 5.17
CA THR A 63 -23.97 -8.60 5.76
C THR A 63 -24.04 -8.86 7.25
N ALA A 64 -23.56 -10.02 7.72
CA ALA A 64 -23.53 -10.35 9.14
C ALA A 64 -22.60 -9.41 9.92
N LEU A 65 -21.38 -9.20 9.40
CA LEU A 65 -20.37 -8.33 10.02
C LEU A 65 -20.77 -6.84 9.98
N THR A 66 -21.60 -6.41 9.03
CA THR A 66 -22.04 -5.00 8.93
C THR A 66 -23.38 -4.72 9.63
N ARG A 67 -24.01 -5.73 10.24
CA ARG A 67 -25.34 -5.60 10.84
C ARG A 67 -25.37 -4.49 11.90
N GLY A 68 -26.30 -3.54 11.73
CA GLY A 68 -26.49 -2.41 12.66
C GLY A 68 -25.45 -1.30 12.57
N ARG A 69 -24.48 -1.38 11.63
CA ARG A 69 -23.38 -0.41 11.49
C ARG A 69 -23.39 0.26 10.12
N ALA A 70 -23.04 1.54 10.05
CA ALA A 70 -22.91 2.26 8.80
C ALA A 70 -21.69 1.76 8.01
N ALA A 71 -21.90 1.07 6.89
CA ALA A 71 -20.84 0.49 6.08
C ALA A 71 -20.64 1.22 4.74
N ALA A 72 -19.39 1.30 4.29
CA ALA A 72 -19.02 1.85 3.00
C ALA A 72 -17.96 0.98 2.32
N THR A 73 -18.12 0.78 1.01
CA THR A 73 -17.10 0.10 0.19
C THR A 73 -16.13 1.13 -0.38
N ARG A 74 -14.95 0.70 -0.84
CA ARG A 74 -13.98 1.57 -1.55
C ARG A 74 -14.56 2.32 -2.78
N ARG A 75 -15.73 1.90 -3.29
CA ARG A 75 -16.42 2.55 -4.42
C ARG A 75 -17.38 3.66 -3.97
N ALA A 76 -17.63 3.80 -2.67
CA ALA A 76 -18.51 4.82 -2.14
C ALA A 76 -17.90 6.22 -2.29
N PRO A 77 -18.73 7.27 -2.33
CA PRO A 77 -18.26 8.64 -2.27
C PRO A 77 -17.42 8.89 -1.00
N ARG A 78 -16.39 9.74 -1.11
CA ARG A 78 -15.51 10.11 0.02
C ARG A 78 -16.30 10.54 1.26
N THR A 79 -17.39 11.28 1.10
CA THR A 79 -18.26 11.72 2.21
C THR A 79 -18.86 10.55 2.99
N LYS A 80 -19.26 9.47 2.32
CA LYS A 80 -19.78 8.27 2.95
C LYS A 80 -18.69 7.46 3.63
N LEU A 81 -17.50 7.38 3.03
CA LEU A 81 -16.34 6.70 3.62
C LEU A 81 -15.90 7.36 4.93
N LEU A 82 -15.87 8.68 4.98
CA LEU A 82 -15.48 9.44 6.18
C LEU A 82 -16.48 9.31 7.35
N ALA A 83 -17.72 8.92 7.07
CA ALA A 83 -18.77 8.73 8.07
C ALA A 83 -19.05 7.24 8.38
N ALA A 84 -18.33 6.31 7.73
CA ALA A 84 -18.55 4.88 7.89
C ALA A 84 -17.93 4.34 9.18
N GLN A 85 -18.65 3.47 9.85
CA GLN A 85 -18.17 2.67 10.97
C GLN A 85 -17.45 1.40 10.46
N VAL A 86 -17.84 0.90 9.29
CA VAL A 86 -17.24 -0.27 8.66
C VAL A 86 -16.75 0.07 7.25
N GLY A 87 -15.45 -0.10 7.01
CA GLY A 87 -14.82 -0.02 5.69
C GLY A 87 -14.79 -1.38 5.03
N ILE A 88 -15.12 -1.44 3.73
CA ILE A 88 -15.07 -2.69 2.95
C ILE A 88 -14.17 -2.49 1.73
N THR A 89 -13.12 -3.29 1.64
CA THR A 89 -12.20 -3.30 0.51
C THR A 89 -11.90 -4.72 0.04
N GLY A 90 -11.07 -4.85 -1.00
CA GLY A 90 -10.49 -6.13 -1.40
C GLY A 90 -8.97 -6.06 -1.37
N ALA A 91 -8.33 -7.13 -1.83
CA ALA A 91 -6.88 -7.21 -1.92
C ALA A 91 -6.45 -7.70 -3.30
N ASN A 92 -5.26 -7.27 -3.72
CA ASN A 92 -4.56 -7.81 -4.89
C ASN A 92 -3.64 -8.95 -4.48
N PHE A 93 -3.00 -8.83 -3.32
CA PHE A 93 -2.09 -9.86 -2.78
C PHE A 93 -2.32 -10.06 -1.29
N LEU A 94 -2.05 -11.30 -0.83
CA LEU A 94 -2.05 -11.71 0.57
C LEU A 94 -0.69 -12.38 0.84
N VAL A 95 0.14 -11.79 1.69
CA VAL A 95 1.47 -12.33 2.00
C VAL A 95 1.34 -13.35 3.13
N ALA A 96 1.56 -14.63 2.83
CA ALA A 96 1.35 -15.71 3.79
C ALA A 96 2.29 -15.60 5.00
N GLU A 97 3.55 -15.23 4.79
CA GLU A 97 4.57 -15.18 5.85
C GLU A 97 4.25 -14.21 6.98
N THR A 98 3.61 -13.08 6.68
CA THR A 98 3.38 -11.96 7.61
C THR A 98 1.89 -11.64 7.83
N GLY A 99 0.98 -12.31 7.14
CA GLY A 99 -0.45 -12.00 7.19
C GLY A 99 -0.79 -10.65 6.53
N THR A 100 0.13 -10.09 5.75
CA THR A 100 -0.02 -8.76 5.16
C THR A 100 -1.00 -8.77 4.00
N VAL A 101 -1.98 -7.87 4.05
CA VAL A 101 -2.89 -7.61 2.94
C VAL A 101 -2.36 -6.47 2.10
N VAL A 102 -2.36 -6.61 0.77
CA VAL A 102 -1.89 -5.58 -0.17
C VAL A 102 -3.00 -5.19 -1.13
N ALA A 103 -3.34 -3.90 -1.15
CA ALA A 103 -4.31 -3.31 -2.07
C ALA A 103 -3.62 -2.29 -2.99
N ALA A 104 -3.81 -2.47 -4.29
CA ALA A 104 -3.34 -1.57 -5.34
C ALA A 104 -4.53 -0.80 -5.94
N GLU A 105 -4.44 0.53 -5.94
CA GLU A 105 -5.55 1.38 -6.33
C GLU A 105 -5.10 2.68 -7.01
N SER A 106 -5.95 3.19 -7.92
CA SER A 106 -5.72 4.49 -8.56
C SER A 106 -6.42 5.66 -7.84
N GLY A 107 -7.44 5.38 -7.02
CA GLY A 107 -8.30 6.39 -6.37
C GLY A 107 -8.07 6.61 -4.87
N GLY A 108 -7.29 5.74 -4.20
CA GLY A 108 -6.95 5.88 -2.78
C GLY A 108 -8.10 5.68 -1.78
N HIS A 109 -9.29 5.28 -2.22
CA HIS A 109 -10.44 5.07 -1.33
C HIS A 109 -10.33 3.82 -0.43
N GLY A 110 -9.58 2.80 -0.83
CA GLY A 110 -9.25 1.66 0.03
C GLY A 110 -8.41 2.08 1.22
N ARG A 111 -7.53 3.07 1.05
CA ARG A 111 -6.79 3.68 2.18
C ARG A 111 -7.72 4.34 3.18
N LEU A 112 -8.79 5.00 2.71
CA LEU A 112 -9.82 5.54 3.61
C LEU A 112 -10.59 4.43 4.32
N CYS A 113 -10.95 3.34 3.62
CA CYS A 113 -11.61 2.18 4.24
C CYS A 113 -10.77 1.58 5.37
N ARG A 114 -9.44 1.65 5.27
CA ARG A 114 -8.49 1.17 6.28
C ARG A 114 -8.20 2.20 7.39
N SER A 115 -8.26 3.50 7.13
CA SER A 115 -7.71 4.48 8.08
C SER A 115 -8.76 5.23 8.90
N VAL A 116 -10.03 5.19 8.46
CA VAL A 116 -11.10 5.98 9.09
C VAL A 116 -12.12 5.14 9.86
N PRO A 117 -12.67 4.05 9.29
CA PRO A 117 -13.61 3.19 10.01
C PRO A 117 -12.94 2.37 11.13
N GLU A 118 -13.66 2.15 12.22
CA GLU A 118 -13.20 1.32 13.35
C GLU A 118 -13.15 -0.17 13.01
N THR A 119 -13.89 -0.61 11.98
CA THR A 119 -13.87 -1.99 11.49
C THR A 119 -13.51 -2.03 10.01
N LEU A 120 -12.60 -2.92 9.63
CA LEU A 120 -12.25 -3.18 8.24
C LEU A 120 -12.61 -4.62 7.85
N ILE A 121 -13.33 -4.76 6.75
CA ILE A 121 -13.56 -6.04 6.07
C ILE A 121 -12.79 -6.03 4.75
N CYS A 122 -11.86 -6.96 4.59
CA CYS A 122 -11.19 -7.22 3.33
C CYS A 122 -11.72 -8.52 2.72
N VAL A 123 -12.12 -8.48 1.44
CA VAL A 123 -12.57 -9.67 0.70
C VAL A 123 -11.56 -9.98 -0.41
N ALA A 124 -11.00 -11.19 -0.40
CA ALA A 124 -9.96 -11.60 -1.33
C ALA A 124 -10.12 -13.06 -1.75
N GLY A 125 -9.76 -13.37 -2.99
CA GLY A 125 -9.72 -14.75 -3.47
C GLY A 125 -8.57 -15.52 -2.82
N VAL A 126 -8.74 -16.83 -2.62
CA VAL A 126 -7.67 -17.71 -2.11
C VAL A 126 -6.44 -17.71 -3.01
N GLU A 127 -6.59 -17.41 -4.30
CA GLU A 127 -5.52 -17.29 -5.30
C GLU A 127 -4.67 -16.02 -5.17
N ALA A 128 -5.10 -15.05 -4.36
CA ALA A 128 -4.38 -13.80 -4.12
C ALA A 128 -3.11 -14.01 -3.28
N VAL A 129 -2.90 -15.21 -2.74
CA VAL A 129 -1.76 -15.52 -1.88
C VAL A 129 -0.43 -15.41 -2.66
N VAL A 130 0.57 -14.89 -1.95
CA VAL A 130 2.00 -14.94 -2.28
C VAL A 130 2.76 -15.45 -1.04
N PRO A 131 3.85 -16.23 -1.19
CA PRO A 131 4.51 -16.85 -0.05
C PRO A 131 5.16 -15.82 0.89
N THR A 132 6.06 -14.99 0.35
CA THR A 132 6.89 -14.07 1.11
C THR A 132 6.74 -12.61 0.67
N TRP A 133 7.12 -11.67 1.54
CA TRP A 133 7.24 -10.24 1.25
C TRP A 133 8.19 -9.99 0.08
N ARG A 134 9.25 -10.79 -0.02
CA ARG A 134 10.17 -10.76 -1.15
C ARG A 134 9.55 -11.25 -2.45
N ASP A 135 8.53 -12.10 -2.43
CA ASP A 135 7.81 -12.49 -3.64
C ASP A 135 6.89 -11.38 -4.16
N LEU A 136 6.36 -10.55 -3.26
CA LEU A 136 5.44 -9.45 -3.60
C LEU A 136 6.08 -8.46 -4.58
N GLU A 137 7.36 -8.16 -4.42
CA GLU A 137 8.07 -7.18 -5.24
C GLU A 137 8.08 -7.52 -6.73
N ILE A 138 8.09 -8.81 -7.09
CA ILE A 138 8.00 -9.24 -8.49
C ILE A 138 6.69 -8.75 -9.11
N PHE A 139 5.57 -8.89 -8.40
CA PHE A 139 4.26 -8.55 -8.92
C PHE A 139 4.02 -7.04 -8.98
N LEU A 140 4.52 -6.30 -8.00
CA LEU A 140 4.42 -4.84 -7.96
C LEU A 140 5.26 -4.15 -9.06
N GLN A 141 6.24 -4.85 -9.63
CA GLN A 141 7.04 -4.41 -10.78
C GLN A 141 6.37 -4.66 -12.14
N LEU A 142 5.34 -5.50 -12.18
CA LEU A 142 4.60 -5.78 -13.41
C LEU A 142 3.52 -4.70 -13.61
N PRO A 143 3.31 -4.23 -14.85
CA PRO A 143 2.32 -3.20 -15.12
C PRO A 143 0.93 -3.71 -14.77
N VAL A 144 0.19 -2.90 -14.03
CA VAL A 144 -1.14 -3.24 -13.52
C VAL A 144 -2.25 -2.72 -14.44
N ASP A 145 -1.95 -1.67 -15.21
CA ASP A 145 -2.81 -1.03 -16.22
C ASP A 145 -1.99 -0.64 -17.46
N ALA A 146 -2.66 -0.38 -18.59
CA ALA A 146 -2.01 0.08 -19.82
C ALA A 146 -1.36 1.46 -19.62
N GLY A 147 -0.04 1.47 -19.35
CA GLY A 147 0.79 2.67 -19.33
C GLY A 147 1.30 3.12 -17.96
N GLU A 148 0.89 2.50 -16.85
CA GLU A 148 1.43 2.79 -15.50
C GLU A 148 2.32 1.63 -15.00
N ARG A 149 3.57 1.94 -14.59
CA ARG A 149 4.52 0.95 -14.06
C ARG A 149 4.08 0.35 -12.72
N MET A 150 3.51 1.19 -11.87
CA MET A 150 3.01 0.85 -10.55
C MET A 150 1.75 1.70 -10.29
N PRO A 151 0.72 1.16 -9.59
CA PRO A 151 -0.51 1.90 -9.28
C PRO A 151 -0.22 3.19 -8.53
N ARG A 152 -1.13 4.17 -8.62
CA ARG A 152 -0.96 5.45 -7.92
C ARG A 152 -0.83 5.29 -6.42
N TYR A 153 -1.56 4.33 -5.86
CA TYR A 153 -1.51 3.97 -4.47
C TYR A 153 -1.32 2.46 -4.34
N VAL A 154 -0.32 2.04 -3.57
CA VAL A 154 -0.24 0.68 -3.04
C VAL A 154 -0.23 0.78 -1.53
N SER A 155 -1.06 0.00 -0.88
CA SER A 155 -1.17 0.02 0.57
C SER A 155 -1.10 -1.39 1.12
N SER A 156 -0.27 -1.58 2.13
CA SER A 156 -0.14 -2.84 2.83
C SER A 156 -0.39 -2.66 4.32
N TRP A 157 -0.99 -3.67 4.96
CA TRP A 157 -1.20 -3.71 6.40
C TRP A 157 -1.28 -5.15 6.88
N SER A 158 -0.80 -5.39 8.10
CA SER A 158 -1.04 -6.60 8.85
C SER A 158 -1.96 -6.26 10.02
N GLY A 159 -3.06 -7.00 10.18
CA GLY A 159 -3.85 -6.93 11.40
C GLY A 159 -4.44 -5.57 11.77
N VAL A 160 -4.45 -5.28 13.06
CA VAL A 160 -4.87 -3.99 13.66
C VAL A 160 -3.65 -3.20 14.11
N THR A 161 -3.77 -1.87 14.22
CA THR A 161 -2.68 -1.02 14.69
C THR A 161 -3.20 -0.13 15.81
N ASP A 162 -2.47 -0.04 16.92
CA ASP A 162 -2.85 0.84 18.02
C ASP A 162 -2.86 2.30 17.57
N ARG A 163 -3.91 3.03 17.98
CA ARG A 163 -4.11 4.46 17.68
C ARG A 163 -4.23 4.82 16.19
N ASP A 164 -4.23 3.86 15.26
CA ASP A 164 -4.41 4.15 13.84
C ASP A 164 -5.11 3.05 13.04
N GLY A 165 -6.16 3.39 12.30
CA GLY A 165 -6.95 2.44 11.52
C GLY A 165 -7.99 1.67 12.35
N PRO A 166 -8.44 0.49 11.87
CA PRO A 166 -9.52 -0.25 12.52
C PRO A 166 -9.02 -0.93 13.79
N ARG A 167 -9.93 -0.97 14.76
CA ARG A 167 -9.84 -1.78 15.98
C ARG A 167 -10.27 -3.23 15.73
N GLU A 168 -11.03 -3.46 14.67
CA GLU A 168 -11.48 -4.79 14.24
C GLU A 168 -11.10 -5.04 12.78
N PHE A 169 -10.34 -6.11 12.51
CA PHE A 169 -9.98 -6.49 11.14
C PHE A 169 -10.51 -7.88 10.79
N HIS A 170 -11.25 -7.97 9.69
CA HIS A 170 -11.78 -9.21 9.14
C HIS A 170 -11.25 -9.46 7.72
N LEU A 171 -10.63 -10.60 7.48
CA LEU A 171 -10.27 -11.09 6.14
C LEU A 171 -11.23 -12.20 5.73
N ILE A 172 -11.97 -12.01 4.64
CA ILE A 172 -12.84 -13.03 4.05
C ILE A 172 -12.11 -13.64 2.85
N LEU A 173 -11.68 -14.89 3.00
CA LEU A 173 -11.10 -15.69 1.94
C LEU A 173 -12.23 -16.32 1.11
N VAL A 174 -12.29 -15.96 -0.17
CA VAL A 174 -13.32 -16.43 -1.10
C VAL A 174 -12.72 -17.45 -2.03
N ASP A 175 -13.43 -18.54 -2.18
CA ASP A 175 -13.14 -19.52 -3.20
C ASP A 175 -13.93 -19.21 -4.46
N ASN A 176 -13.22 -18.78 -5.52
CA ASN A 176 -13.84 -18.40 -6.79
C ASN A 176 -14.06 -19.60 -7.72
N VAL A 177 -13.64 -20.81 -7.32
CA VAL A 177 -13.87 -22.04 -8.09
C VAL A 177 -15.18 -22.68 -7.62
N GLN A 178 -16.04 -23.00 -8.58
CA GLN A 178 -17.35 -23.61 -8.31
C GLN A 178 -17.16 -24.97 -7.62
N LEU A 179 -17.60 -25.08 -6.37
CA LEU A 179 -17.56 -26.33 -5.61
C LEU A 179 -18.47 -27.37 -6.28
N ARG A 180 -17.96 -28.59 -6.47
CA ARG A 180 -18.82 -29.72 -6.82
C ARG A 180 -19.59 -30.12 -5.58
N ALA A 181 -20.81 -30.65 -5.74
CA ALA A 181 -21.64 -31.10 -4.60
C ALA A 181 -20.95 -32.16 -3.70
N GLN A 182 -19.88 -32.79 -4.20
CA GLN A 182 -19.10 -33.82 -3.53
C GLN A 182 -18.01 -33.24 -2.59
N ASP A 183 -17.74 -31.94 -2.65
CA ASP A 183 -16.68 -31.27 -1.88
C ASP A 183 -17.16 -30.73 -0.51
N ALA A 184 -18.31 -31.18 -0.01
CA ALA A 184 -18.93 -30.66 1.21
C ALA A 184 -18.19 -31.13 2.48
N GLY A 185 -17.31 -30.28 3.00
CA GLY A 185 -16.78 -30.38 4.37
C GLY A 185 -17.77 -29.89 5.44
N PRO A 186 -17.55 -30.19 6.73
CA PRO A 186 -18.38 -29.68 7.84
C PRO A 186 -18.36 -28.14 7.93
N THR A 187 -17.25 -27.53 7.52
CA THR A 187 -17.07 -26.08 7.42
C THR A 187 -16.61 -25.67 6.02
N ALA A 188 -16.82 -24.39 5.67
CA ALA A 188 -16.31 -23.83 4.42
C ALA A 188 -14.78 -23.97 4.30
N ARG A 189 -14.07 -23.81 5.42
CA ARG A 189 -12.61 -24.00 5.50
C ARG A 189 -12.19 -25.41 5.09
N GLU A 190 -12.82 -26.43 5.68
CA GLU A 190 -12.50 -27.83 5.38
C GLU A 190 -12.88 -28.23 3.95
N ALA A 191 -14.00 -27.71 3.43
CA ALA A 191 -14.41 -27.92 2.05
C ALA A 191 -13.36 -27.38 1.05
N ILE A 192 -12.92 -26.14 1.25
CA ILE A 192 -11.93 -25.47 0.40
C ILE A 192 -10.59 -26.22 0.45
N LEU A 193 -10.07 -26.50 1.65
CA LEU A 193 -8.79 -27.22 1.82
C LEU A 193 -8.86 -28.66 1.28
N GLY A 194 -9.98 -29.35 1.49
CA GLY A 194 -10.21 -30.71 0.98
C GLY A 194 -10.14 -30.77 -0.54
N ARG A 195 -10.82 -29.83 -1.22
CA ARG A 195 -10.77 -29.75 -2.68
C ARG A 195 -9.39 -29.38 -3.21
N ILE A 196 -8.70 -28.42 -2.58
CA ILE A 196 -7.32 -28.07 -2.95
C ILE A 196 -6.44 -29.32 -2.86
N ARG A 197 -6.49 -30.05 -1.75
CA ARG A 197 -5.70 -31.28 -1.55
C ARG A 197 -6.06 -32.39 -2.55
N ALA A 198 -7.34 -32.56 -2.88
CA ALA A 198 -7.77 -33.51 -3.90
C ALA A 198 -7.18 -33.14 -5.28
N THR A 199 -7.17 -31.86 -5.64
CA THR A 199 -6.55 -31.37 -6.89
C THR A 199 -5.03 -31.60 -6.91
N LEU A 200 -4.39 -31.50 -5.73
CA LEU A 200 -2.96 -31.72 -5.57
C LEU A 200 -2.57 -33.20 -5.50
N ALA A 201 -3.51 -34.11 -5.24
CA ALA A 201 -3.24 -35.55 -5.13
C ALA A 201 -2.79 -36.17 -6.46
N ASP A 202 -3.21 -35.58 -7.59
CA ASP A 202 -2.84 -36.01 -8.94
C ASP A 202 -1.44 -35.53 -9.36
N LEU A 203 -0.76 -34.70 -8.55
CA LEU A 203 0.58 -34.20 -8.85
C LEU A 203 1.67 -35.18 -8.40
N PRO A 204 2.68 -35.46 -9.25
CA PRO A 204 3.74 -36.41 -8.91
C PRO A 204 4.57 -35.94 -7.68
N PRO A 205 5.04 -36.89 -6.84
CA PRO A 205 5.95 -36.59 -5.73
C PRO A 205 7.21 -35.86 -6.23
N GLY A 206 7.60 -34.77 -5.55
CA GLY A 206 8.79 -33.98 -5.93
C GLY A 206 8.52 -32.83 -6.91
N ALA A 207 7.34 -32.79 -7.57
CA ALA A 207 6.97 -31.68 -8.45
C ALA A 207 6.63 -30.37 -7.71
N ARG A 208 6.76 -30.35 -6.38
CA ARG A 208 6.25 -29.28 -5.50
C ARG A 208 7.24 -28.14 -5.26
N THR A 209 8.49 -28.22 -5.69
CA THR A 209 9.45 -27.12 -5.44
C THR A 209 9.82 -26.45 -6.75
N VAL A 210 9.29 -25.25 -6.98
CA VAL A 210 9.72 -24.40 -8.10
C VAL A 210 10.68 -23.37 -7.54
N ALA A 211 11.95 -23.44 -7.93
CA ALA A 211 12.89 -22.37 -7.64
C ALA A 211 12.40 -21.10 -8.35
N VAL A 212 12.24 -20.00 -7.61
CA VAL A 212 11.84 -18.72 -8.17
C VAL A 212 13.10 -18.04 -8.74
N PRO A 213 13.23 -17.87 -10.07
CA PRO A 213 14.34 -17.14 -10.66
C PRO A 213 14.36 -15.69 -10.14
N ARG A 214 15.56 -15.12 -9.96
CA ARG A 214 15.76 -13.77 -9.41
C ARG A 214 16.78 -12.95 -10.19
N GLU A 215 16.99 -13.31 -11.46
CA GLU A 215 17.99 -12.70 -12.34
C GLU A 215 17.51 -11.39 -12.99
N TYR A 216 16.30 -10.93 -12.66
CA TYR A 216 15.78 -9.63 -13.09
C TYR A 216 16.57 -8.46 -12.48
N LEU A 217 16.49 -7.30 -13.13
CA LEU A 217 17.21 -6.10 -12.72
C LEU A 217 16.73 -5.63 -11.35
N CYS A 218 17.68 -5.45 -10.42
CA CYS A 218 17.43 -4.87 -9.10
C CYS A 218 17.87 -3.39 -9.01
N HIS A 219 18.01 -2.73 -10.16
CA HIS A 219 18.39 -1.33 -10.34
C HIS A 219 17.73 -0.79 -11.60
N ALA A 220 17.60 0.53 -11.70
CA ALA A 220 16.97 1.17 -12.83
C ALA A 220 17.79 0.90 -14.11
N PRO A 221 17.17 0.52 -15.24
CA PRO A 221 17.89 0.24 -16.48
C PRO A 221 18.77 1.42 -16.90
N GLY A 222 20.05 1.16 -17.17
CA GLY A 222 21.00 2.18 -17.62
C GLY A 222 21.58 3.08 -16.53
N ILE A 223 21.31 2.80 -15.24
CA ILE A 223 21.88 3.53 -14.10
C ILE A 223 22.66 2.56 -13.22
N GLU A 224 23.92 2.89 -12.93
CA GLU A 224 24.73 2.12 -11.98
C GLU A 224 24.17 2.28 -10.56
N ARG A 225 24.11 1.17 -9.81
CA ARG A 225 23.48 1.14 -8.47
C ARG A 225 24.09 2.15 -7.49
N HIS A 226 25.39 2.42 -7.60
CA HIS A 226 26.09 3.33 -6.69
C HIS A 226 26.06 4.79 -7.16
N ASP A 227 25.56 5.10 -8.36
CA ASP A 227 25.46 6.47 -8.85
C ASP A 227 24.25 7.17 -8.23
N ARG A 228 24.48 7.76 -7.05
CA ARG A 228 23.45 8.44 -6.27
C ARG A 228 22.83 9.61 -7.01
N GLU A 229 23.62 10.38 -7.75
CA GLU A 229 23.13 11.54 -8.48
C GLU A 229 22.21 11.11 -9.62
N ALA A 230 22.59 10.07 -10.38
CA ALA A 230 21.73 9.53 -11.43
C ALA A 230 20.42 8.95 -10.86
N VAL A 231 20.46 8.25 -9.72
CA VAL A 231 19.27 7.71 -9.06
C VAL A 231 18.32 8.83 -8.60
N VAL A 232 18.84 9.88 -7.96
CA VAL A 232 18.03 11.02 -7.50
C VAL A 232 17.47 11.80 -8.70
N SER A 233 18.28 12.01 -9.74
CA SER A 233 17.85 12.68 -10.97
C SER A 233 16.72 11.92 -11.68
N LEU A 234 16.81 10.57 -11.76
CA LEU A 234 15.72 9.74 -12.27
C LEU A 234 14.44 9.90 -11.44
N PHE A 235 14.53 9.88 -10.12
CA PHE A 235 13.36 10.09 -9.25
C PHE A 235 12.71 11.45 -9.52
N VAL A 236 13.51 12.51 -9.57
CA VAL A 236 13.09 13.88 -9.88
C VAL A 236 12.35 13.92 -11.21
N ASP A 237 12.89 13.30 -12.26
CA ASP A 237 12.26 13.26 -13.57
C ASP A 237 10.96 12.45 -13.59
N ARG A 238 10.88 11.34 -12.86
CA ARG A 238 9.64 10.56 -12.74
C ARG A 238 8.55 11.35 -11.99
N VAL A 239 8.90 12.06 -10.92
CA VAL A 239 7.94 12.89 -10.17
C VAL A 239 7.49 14.09 -11.00
N LYS A 240 8.39 14.79 -11.71
CA LYS A 240 8.04 15.90 -12.63
C LYS A 240 7.09 15.47 -13.74
N ASN A 241 7.31 14.29 -14.31
CA ASN A 241 6.46 13.72 -15.35
C ASN A 241 5.15 13.12 -14.80
N SER A 242 4.96 13.17 -13.49
CA SER A 242 3.70 12.84 -12.84
C SER A 242 2.81 14.08 -12.70
N SER A 243 1.65 13.96 -12.05
CA SER A 243 0.80 15.12 -11.73
C SER A 243 1.21 15.88 -10.47
N ALA A 244 2.27 15.48 -9.75
CA ALA A 244 2.71 16.12 -8.51
C ALA A 244 3.60 17.35 -8.75
N GLN A 245 3.64 18.27 -7.78
CA GLN A 245 4.62 19.35 -7.75
C GLN A 245 5.95 18.83 -7.20
N LEU A 246 7.08 19.36 -7.69
CA LEU A 246 8.41 18.94 -7.26
C LEU A 246 9.35 20.13 -7.07
N HIS A 247 10.09 20.12 -5.96
CA HIS A 247 11.27 20.95 -5.71
C HIS A 247 12.45 20.07 -5.32
N ARG A 248 13.67 20.46 -5.73
CA ARG A 248 14.93 19.89 -5.22
C ARG A 248 15.78 21.03 -4.69
N VAL A 249 16.16 20.98 -3.43
CA VAL A 249 16.78 22.10 -2.72
C VAL A 249 17.86 21.64 -1.75
N PRO A 250 18.88 22.47 -1.45
CA PRO A 250 19.78 22.20 -0.34
C PRO A 250 19.03 22.31 1.00
N SER A 251 19.50 21.60 2.02
CA SER A 251 18.91 21.58 3.37
C SER A 251 18.61 22.97 3.96
N GLY A 252 19.45 23.97 3.68
CA GLY A 252 19.25 25.35 4.16
C GLY A 252 18.07 26.10 3.55
N ALA A 253 17.60 25.71 2.35
CA ALA A 253 16.47 26.34 1.66
C ALA A 253 15.13 25.60 1.90
N LEU A 254 15.14 24.54 2.71
CA LEU A 254 13.97 23.72 2.98
C LEU A 254 12.82 24.50 3.65
N PRO A 255 13.04 25.31 4.72
CA PRO A 255 11.94 26.05 5.35
C PRO A 255 11.23 27.04 4.42
N GLU A 256 11.99 27.73 3.58
CA GLU A 256 11.47 28.65 2.56
C GLU A 256 10.63 27.91 1.52
N THR A 257 11.13 26.76 1.06
CA THR A 257 10.45 25.94 0.05
C THR A 257 9.15 25.34 0.59
N ILE A 258 9.14 24.89 1.85
CA ILE A 258 7.92 24.41 2.52
C ILE A 258 6.89 25.54 2.64
N ALA A 259 7.31 26.74 3.06
CA ALA A 259 6.42 27.89 3.16
C ALA A 259 5.77 28.23 1.81
N SER A 260 6.59 28.31 0.75
CA SER A 260 6.14 28.55 -0.61
C SER A 260 5.17 27.47 -1.11
N ALA A 261 5.46 26.19 -0.83
CA ALA A 261 4.58 25.09 -1.18
C ALA A 261 3.21 25.17 -0.46
N LEU A 262 3.19 25.42 0.84
CA LEU A 262 1.94 25.56 1.60
C LEU A 262 1.11 26.76 1.11
N GLN A 263 1.77 27.89 0.82
CA GLN A 263 1.11 29.08 0.27
C GLN A 263 0.54 28.85 -1.14
N SER A 264 1.26 28.13 -2.00
CA SER A 264 0.80 27.82 -3.36
C SER A 264 -0.46 26.93 -3.37
N HIS A 265 -0.62 26.10 -2.34
CA HIS A 265 -1.85 25.33 -2.08
C HIS A 265 -2.92 26.12 -1.31
N GLY A 266 -2.65 27.36 -0.91
CA GLY A 266 -3.56 28.20 -0.14
C GLY A 266 -3.80 27.72 1.29
N ALA A 267 -2.89 26.93 1.86
CA ALA A 267 -3.03 26.38 3.20
C ALA A 267 -2.84 27.48 4.25
N ARG A 268 -3.72 27.48 5.26
CA ARG A 268 -3.60 28.30 6.49
C ARG A 268 -3.46 27.44 7.74
N SER A 269 -3.63 26.14 7.59
CA SER A 269 -3.48 25.16 8.65
C SER A 269 -2.74 23.93 8.15
N VAL A 270 -1.81 23.43 8.95
CA VAL A 270 -1.01 22.24 8.63
C VAL A 270 -0.95 21.31 9.84
N ILE A 271 -1.17 20.01 9.61
CA ILE A 271 -0.83 18.97 10.58
C ILE A 271 0.62 18.55 10.36
N THR A 272 1.37 18.45 11.44
CA THR A 272 2.75 17.95 11.42
C THR A 272 2.94 16.85 12.48
N PRO A 273 3.51 15.69 12.11
CA PRO A 273 3.94 14.68 13.08
C PRO A 273 5.07 15.18 13.98
N ASP A 274 5.19 14.61 15.18
CA ASP A 274 6.21 15.02 16.18
C ASP A 274 7.66 14.78 15.72
N GLY A 275 7.89 13.79 14.84
CA GLY A 275 9.20 13.53 14.27
C GLY A 275 9.62 14.50 13.17
N VAL A 276 8.75 15.43 12.76
CA VAL A 276 9.11 16.49 11.80
C VAL A 276 9.80 17.64 12.55
N PRO A 277 11.02 18.06 12.14
CA PRO A 277 11.72 19.15 12.80
C PRO A 277 10.93 20.47 12.77
N ALA A 278 10.77 21.11 13.92
CA ALA A 278 10.07 22.40 14.03
C ALA A 278 10.68 23.50 13.14
N SER A 279 11.99 23.40 12.84
CA SER A 279 12.69 24.32 11.94
C SER A 279 12.12 24.32 10.51
N TRP A 280 11.52 23.21 10.05
CA TRP A 280 10.94 23.10 8.72
C TRP A 280 9.76 24.07 8.51
N LEU A 281 9.02 24.38 9.57
CA LEU A 281 7.88 25.29 9.54
C LEU A 281 8.23 26.70 10.06
N SER A 282 9.49 26.96 10.42
CA SER A 282 9.91 28.20 11.08
C SER A 282 9.55 29.47 10.31
N MET A 283 9.59 29.43 8.97
CA MET A 283 9.19 30.57 8.14
C MET A 283 7.66 30.68 8.02
N TRP A 284 6.98 29.59 7.69
CA TRP A 284 5.53 29.60 7.44
C TRP A 284 4.71 29.87 8.70
N ALA A 285 5.14 29.34 9.86
CA ALA A 285 4.40 29.46 11.12
C ALA A 285 4.42 30.87 11.73
N THR A 286 5.29 31.76 11.24
CA THR A 286 5.38 33.16 11.74
C THR A 286 4.37 34.09 11.08
N GLU A 287 3.76 33.69 9.95
CA GLU A 287 2.75 34.49 9.28
C GLU A 287 1.44 34.51 10.08
N SER A 288 0.89 35.71 10.26
CA SER A 288 -0.34 35.90 11.03
C SER A 288 -1.51 35.13 10.42
N GLY A 289 -2.14 34.27 11.22
CA GLY A 289 -3.30 33.47 10.83
C GLY A 289 -2.97 32.04 10.40
N ASN A 290 -1.68 31.70 10.26
CA ASN A 290 -1.24 30.33 10.03
C ASN A 290 -1.29 29.52 11.33
N ARG A 291 -1.67 28.25 11.23
CA ARG A 291 -1.82 27.34 12.37
C ARG A 291 -1.09 26.03 12.13
N VAL A 292 -0.22 25.66 13.06
CA VAL A 292 0.39 24.33 13.11
C VAL A 292 -0.37 23.50 14.13
N LEU A 293 -0.79 22.29 13.76
CA LEU A 293 -1.50 21.36 14.62
C LEU A 293 -0.64 20.11 14.81
N ALA A 294 -0.43 19.74 16.08
CA ALA A 294 0.07 18.42 16.44
C ALA A 294 -1.11 17.42 16.47
N ASP A 295 -0.79 16.15 16.31
CA ASP A 295 -1.75 15.03 16.45
C ASP A 295 -1.63 14.35 17.83
N ASP A 296 -1.25 15.13 18.84
CA ASP A 296 -1.18 14.73 20.25
C ASP A 296 -1.82 15.81 21.15
N PRO A 297 -2.94 15.52 21.85
CA PRO A 297 -3.71 14.28 21.77
C PRO A 297 -4.31 14.07 20.36
N GLN A 298 -4.62 12.80 20.05
CA GLN A 298 -5.09 12.37 18.74
C GLN A 298 -6.29 13.19 18.23
N LEU A 299 -6.16 13.81 17.05
CA LEU A 299 -7.21 14.58 16.39
C LEU A 299 -8.34 13.68 15.89
N SER A 300 -9.57 14.12 16.07
CA SER A 300 -10.76 13.48 15.47
C SER A 300 -10.77 13.64 13.95
N THR A 301 -11.49 12.76 13.25
CA THR A 301 -11.72 12.86 11.80
C THR A 301 -12.29 14.23 11.39
N ALA A 302 -13.11 14.85 12.24
CA ALA A 302 -13.71 16.16 11.99
C ALA A 302 -12.66 17.29 12.07
N GLU A 303 -11.77 17.24 13.07
CA GLU A 303 -10.66 18.17 13.22
C GLU A 303 -9.68 18.06 12.06
N ILE A 304 -9.27 16.83 11.69
CA ILE A 304 -8.36 16.62 10.56
C ILE A 304 -8.96 17.17 9.26
N ARG A 305 -10.27 17.00 9.04
CA ARG A 305 -10.96 17.49 7.85
C ARG A 305 -11.00 19.02 7.77
N ALA A 306 -10.91 19.71 8.90
CA ALA A 306 -10.86 21.17 8.96
C ALA A 306 -9.45 21.72 8.65
N VAL A 307 -8.44 20.86 8.52
CA VAL A 307 -7.06 21.27 8.21
C VAL A 307 -6.81 21.23 6.70
N ASP A 308 -6.08 22.23 6.20
CA ASP A 308 -5.82 22.40 4.77
C ASP A 308 -4.75 21.44 4.24
N ALA A 309 -3.67 21.25 5.00
CA ALA A 309 -2.49 20.50 4.58
C ALA A 309 -1.93 19.57 5.66
N VAL A 310 -1.08 18.64 5.22
CA VAL A 310 -0.21 17.83 6.08
C VAL A 310 1.22 17.92 5.58
N LEU A 311 2.16 18.06 6.51
CA LEU A 311 3.60 18.02 6.26
C LEU A 311 4.17 16.72 6.82
N THR A 312 4.87 15.94 6.00
CA THR A 312 5.53 14.71 6.44
C THR A 312 6.94 14.59 5.88
N GLY A 313 7.77 13.77 6.52
CA GLY A 313 8.86 13.06 5.85
C GLY A 313 8.34 11.82 5.13
N CYS A 314 9.25 10.91 4.77
CA CYS A 314 8.93 9.58 4.26
C CYS A 314 9.86 8.51 4.85
N ALA A 315 9.54 7.25 4.65
CA ALA A 315 10.46 6.14 4.92
C ALA A 315 11.47 6.00 3.79
N ALA A 316 10.97 6.12 2.56
CA ALA A 316 11.74 5.89 1.34
C ALA A 316 11.09 6.51 0.10
N ALA A 317 11.85 6.53 -0.99
CA ALA A 317 11.34 6.80 -2.33
C ALA A 317 11.95 5.82 -3.35
N VAL A 318 11.26 5.59 -4.47
CA VAL A 318 11.70 4.68 -5.54
C VAL A 318 11.83 5.48 -6.83
N ALA A 319 13.07 5.60 -7.31
CA ALA A 319 13.40 6.38 -8.50
C ALA A 319 12.69 5.87 -9.75
N ASP A 320 12.77 4.56 -10.01
CA ASP A 320 12.23 3.96 -11.23
C ASP A 320 10.72 4.15 -11.41
N SER A 321 9.96 4.16 -10.32
CA SER A 321 8.50 4.31 -10.34
C SER A 321 8.00 5.69 -9.92
N GLY A 322 8.88 6.58 -9.44
CA GLY A 322 8.52 7.91 -8.93
C GLY A 322 7.59 7.86 -7.71
N ARG A 323 7.71 6.82 -6.88
CA ARG A 323 6.84 6.60 -5.71
C ARG A 323 7.54 6.99 -4.43
N VAL A 324 6.79 7.56 -3.50
CA VAL A 324 7.21 7.79 -2.12
C VAL A 324 6.52 6.76 -1.22
N VAL A 325 7.20 6.30 -0.19
CA VAL A 325 6.75 5.27 0.74
C VAL A 325 6.68 5.83 2.16
N LEU A 326 5.54 5.63 2.81
CA LEU A 326 5.33 5.82 4.24
C LEU A 326 5.24 4.44 4.89
N ASP A 327 5.75 4.33 6.11
CA ASP A 327 5.73 3.14 6.98
C ASP A 327 5.15 3.44 8.39
N ASP A 328 4.46 4.58 8.54
CA ASP A 328 3.97 5.14 9.81
C ASP A 328 5.11 5.50 10.79
N GLY A 329 6.27 5.91 10.26
CA GLY A 329 7.42 6.40 11.04
C GLY A 329 7.15 7.73 11.77
N PRO A 330 8.05 8.14 12.68
CA PRO A 330 7.83 9.29 13.56
C PRO A 330 7.65 10.62 12.80
N ALA A 331 8.34 10.80 11.66
CA ALA A 331 8.20 11.98 10.81
C ALA A 331 7.00 11.92 9.85
N GLN A 332 6.18 10.86 9.92
CA GLN A 332 5.08 10.59 9.00
C GLN A 332 3.72 10.65 9.69
N GLY A 333 3.70 10.34 10.99
CA GLY A 333 2.48 10.30 11.79
C GLY A 333 1.58 9.14 11.37
N ARG A 334 0.37 9.13 11.91
CA ARG A 334 -0.62 8.10 11.58
C ARG A 334 -1.30 8.37 10.24
N ARG A 335 -1.97 7.38 9.65
CA ARG A 335 -2.45 7.41 8.26
C ARG A 335 -3.53 8.46 7.98
N ALA A 336 -4.47 8.67 8.90
CA ALA A 336 -5.64 9.54 8.67
C ALA A 336 -5.26 11.02 8.38
N PRO A 337 -4.38 11.68 9.17
CA PRO A 337 -3.82 12.99 8.85
C PRO A 337 -3.12 13.09 7.49
N VAL A 338 -2.55 12.00 6.98
CA VAL A 338 -1.91 12.00 5.65
C VAL A 338 -2.93 11.84 4.50
N LEU A 339 -4.13 11.36 4.81
CA LEU A 339 -5.17 10.97 3.84
C LEU A 339 -6.29 12.00 3.67
N ILE A 340 -6.60 12.70 4.75
CA ILE A 340 -7.83 13.48 4.86
C ILE A 340 -7.67 14.93 4.35
N PRO A 341 -6.57 15.64 4.66
CA PRO A 341 -6.36 17.02 4.21
C PRO A 341 -6.35 17.18 2.69
N GLY A 342 -6.54 18.42 2.26
CA GLY A 342 -6.65 18.79 0.85
C GLY A 342 -5.32 18.79 0.11
N CYS A 343 -4.20 18.85 0.84
CA CYS A 343 -2.83 18.96 0.34
C CYS A 343 -1.86 18.12 1.19
N HIS A 344 -0.86 17.53 0.56
CA HIS A 344 0.25 16.83 1.22
C HIS A 344 1.58 17.39 0.72
N VAL A 345 2.37 17.94 1.65
CA VAL A 345 3.78 18.31 1.40
C VAL A 345 4.65 17.21 2.01
N CYS A 346 5.43 16.52 1.18
CA CYS A 346 6.28 15.42 1.61
C CYS A 346 7.74 15.76 1.33
N VAL A 347 8.56 15.72 2.37
CA VAL A 347 10.01 15.89 2.27
C VAL A 347 10.67 14.52 2.10
N VAL A 348 11.59 14.43 1.15
CA VAL A 348 12.34 13.22 0.82
C VAL A 348 13.81 13.59 0.84
N HIS A 349 14.61 12.98 1.72
CA HIS A 349 16.06 13.18 1.66
C HIS A 349 16.66 12.35 0.52
N ALA A 350 17.70 12.89 -0.15
CA ALA A 350 18.34 12.25 -1.28
C ALA A 350 18.83 10.83 -0.96
N GLU A 351 19.30 10.59 0.27
CA GLU A 351 19.71 9.27 0.77
C GLU A 351 18.56 8.24 0.86
N GLN A 352 17.32 8.69 0.96
CA GLN A 352 16.13 7.82 1.06
C GLN A 352 15.63 7.33 -0.32
N VAL A 353 16.22 7.82 -1.41
CA VAL A 353 15.82 7.46 -2.77
C VAL A 353 16.51 6.16 -3.21
N ALA A 354 15.80 5.04 -3.20
CA ALA A 354 16.26 3.79 -3.79
C ALA A 354 16.12 3.80 -5.31
N SER A 355 16.96 3.05 -6.01
CA SER A 355 16.92 2.91 -7.47
C SER A 355 15.62 2.24 -7.92
N THR A 356 15.25 1.13 -7.28
CA THR A 356 14.09 0.31 -7.67
C THR A 356 13.34 -0.27 -6.48
N LEU A 357 12.19 -0.87 -6.77
CA LEU A 357 11.36 -1.57 -5.80
C LEU A 357 12.11 -2.71 -5.04
N PRO A 358 12.85 -3.62 -5.70
CA PRO A 358 13.60 -4.67 -5.02
C PRO A 358 14.53 -4.16 -3.93
N GLU A 359 15.17 -3.02 -4.18
CA GLU A 359 16.08 -2.41 -3.22
C GLU A 359 15.36 -1.94 -1.95
N ILE A 360 14.17 -1.36 -2.08
CA ILE A 360 13.43 -0.87 -0.92
C ILE A 360 12.65 -1.95 -0.19
N ILE A 361 12.17 -2.97 -0.90
CA ILE A 361 11.39 -4.05 -0.27
C ILE A 361 12.20 -4.78 0.80
N GLY A 362 13.52 -4.92 0.62
CA GLY A 362 14.41 -5.50 1.63
C GLY A 362 14.71 -4.59 2.84
N LEU A 363 14.37 -3.30 2.76
CA LEU A 363 14.60 -2.30 3.82
C LEU A 363 13.33 -2.01 4.63
N LEU A 364 12.17 -2.34 4.10
CA LEU A 364 10.88 -2.13 4.73
C LEU A 364 10.53 -3.30 5.64
N ASP A 365 10.07 -2.99 6.86
CA ASP A 365 9.56 -3.99 7.80
C ASP A 365 8.18 -4.48 7.31
N PRO A 366 8.04 -5.74 6.86
CA PRO A 366 6.83 -6.24 6.22
C PRO A 366 5.60 -6.23 7.13
N GLU A 367 5.78 -6.23 8.45
CA GLU A 367 4.67 -6.20 9.41
C GLU A 367 4.16 -4.79 9.66
N ARG A 368 4.96 -3.77 9.34
CA ARG A 368 4.52 -2.38 9.38
C ARG A 368 3.59 -2.08 8.21
N PRO A 369 2.59 -1.23 8.43
CA PRO A 369 1.75 -0.75 7.35
C PRO A 369 2.54 0.14 6.41
N HIS A 370 2.28 0.03 5.11
CA HIS A 370 2.90 0.90 4.12
C HIS A 370 1.88 1.64 3.28
N THR A 371 2.21 2.88 2.92
CA THR A 371 1.55 3.60 1.83
C THR A 371 2.59 4.01 0.80
N TRP A 372 2.42 3.54 -0.42
CA TRP A 372 3.19 3.92 -1.59
C TRP A 372 2.32 4.84 -2.42
N PHE A 373 2.81 6.02 -2.77
CA PHE A 373 1.98 7.03 -3.42
C PHE A 373 2.78 7.89 -4.40
N GLY A 374 2.09 8.50 -5.36
CA GLY A 374 2.66 9.48 -6.28
C GLY A 374 1.69 9.92 -7.37
N GLY A 375 2.04 10.97 -8.11
CA GLY A 375 1.27 11.41 -9.28
C GLY A 375 -0.11 12.01 -8.96
N CYS A 376 -0.20 12.81 -7.88
CA CYS A 376 -1.38 13.57 -7.47
C CYS A 376 -1.11 15.07 -7.49
N ARG A 377 -2.02 15.90 -8.04
CA ARG A 377 -1.86 17.38 -8.10
C ARG A 377 -1.80 18.08 -6.74
N ARG A 378 -2.31 17.44 -5.71
CA ARG A 378 -2.33 17.93 -4.33
C ARG A 378 -1.14 17.44 -3.51
N LEU A 379 -0.18 16.79 -4.15
CA LEU A 379 1.08 16.37 -3.58
C LEU A 379 2.19 17.32 -4.04
N THR A 380 2.94 17.87 -3.10
CA THR A 380 4.23 18.50 -3.35
C THR A 380 5.33 17.62 -2.74
N VAL A 381 6.28 17.19 -3.56
CA VAL A 381 7.48 16.48 -3.11
C VAL A 381 8.63 17.48 -3.06
N ILE A 382 9.35 17.54 -1.94
CA ILE A 382 10.56 18.35 -1.79
C ILE A 382 11.72 17.39 -1.55
N VAL A 383 12.61 17.28 -2.54
CA VAL A 383 13.85 16.50 -2.43
C VAL A 383 14.92 17.37 -1.80
N VAL A 384 15.55 16.87 -0.74
CA VAL A 384 16.61 17.57 0.01
C VAL A 384 17.94 16.87 -0.24
N ASP A 385 18.90 17.62 -0.77
CA ASP A 385 20.28 17.14 -1.01
C ASP A 385 21.08 16.95 0.27
#